data_AF-A0A0C9UHU6-F1
#
_entry.id   AF-A0A0C9UHU6-F1
#
_cell.length_a   1.000
_cell.length_b   1.000
_cell.length_c   1.000
_cell.angle_alpha   90.00
_cell.angle_beta   90.00
_cell.angle_gamma   90.00
#
_symmetry.space_group_name_H-M   'P 1'
#
loop_
_entity.id
_entity.type
_entity.pdbx_description
1 polymer ?
#
loop_
_entity_poly.entity_id
_entity_poly.type
_entity_poly.pdbx_seq_one_letter_code
_entity_poly.pdbx_strand_id
1 'polypeptide(L)'
;MNSLYNSGVRQTTSLQADIERMRAGEHSASLLGQISASLSAFQRTIDDYDSMAKREMIKAKQEKAQMRVQKFRMDYNELKSQFQQIKTQLDNEDAAAQRAELFTSSTNVLSPSALEQRRRWGPGPSPPDTISESPFRGPTPTPAAYPNAGLRESHALEEHTFLHSTEARIDEFIAQGQEVLNNLVDQRQMLKGTQRRLLDAANTLGLSRDVIGWVERRSRQDKYIFLGGAAFTFFCFYLILKYFG
;
A
#
# COMPACT_ATOMS: atom_id res chain seq x y z
N MET A 1 14.97 -3.95 21.82
CA MET A 1 13.64 -4.49 22.19
C MET A 1 12.73 -3.42 22.79
N ASN A 2 13.03 -2.82 23.95
CA ASN A 2 12.10 -1.85 24.57
C ASN A 2 11.82 -0.60 23.71
N SER A 3 12.81 -0.09 22.97
CA SER A 3 12.62 1.04 22.05
C SER A 3 11.62 0.73 20.93
N LEU A 4 11.77 -0.41 20.27
CA LEU A 4 10.86 -0.87 19.21
C LEU A 4 9.45 -1.14 19.74
N TYR A 5 9.34 -1.71 20.95
CA TYR A 5 8.04 -1.88 21.60
C TYR A 5 7.34 -0.53 21.81
N ASN A 6 8.05 0.46 22.36
CA ASN A 6 7.50 1.81 22.57
C ASN A 6 7.15 2.49 21.24
N SER A 7 7.95 2.28 20.20
CA SER A 7 7.65 2.76 18.83
C SER A 7 6.38 2.12 18.29
N GLY A 8 6.23 0.80 18.42
CA GLY A 8 5.04 0.07 18.00
C GLY A 8 3.79 0.57 18.72
N VAL A 9 3.85 0.75 20.05
CA VAL A 9 2.73 1.32 20.82
C VAL A 9 2.33 2.71 20.32
N ARG A 10 3.31 3.60 20.07
CA ARG A 10 3.03 4.95 19.53
C ARG A 10 2.38 4.88 18.14
N GLN A 11 2.88 4.00 17.27
CA GLN A 11 2.32 3.79 15.93
C GLN A 11 0.88 3.27 16.00
N THR A 12 0.59 2.35 16.93
CA THR A 12 -0.78 1.87 17.17
C THR A 12 -1.69 3.02 17.62
N THR A 13 -1.25 3.85 18.57
CA THR A 13 -2.04 4.99 19.05
C THR A 13 -2.26 6.05 17.96
N SER A 14 -1.26 6.34 17.13
CA SER A 14 -1.43 7.27 16.00
C SER A 14 -2.38 6.70 14.94
N LEU A 15 -2.26 5.41 14.61
CA LEU A 15 -3.16 4.75 13.67
C LEU A 15 -4.61 4.75 14.15
N GLN A 16 -4.84 4.51 15.45
CA GLN A 16 -6.16 4.61 16.05
C GLN A 16 -6.74 6.03 15.94
N ALA A 17 -5.93 7.05 16.23
CA ALA A 17 -6.35 8.44 16.11
C ALA A 17 -6.68 8.81 14.65
N ASP A 18 -5.87 8.38 13.69
CA ASP A 18 -6.07 8.66 12.27
C ASP A 18 -7.32 7.94 11.73
N ILE A 19 -7.57 6.69 12.14
CA ILE A 19 -8.81 5.95 11.79
C ILE A 19 -10.05 6.59 12.44
N GLU A 20 -9.93 7.10 13.66
CA GLU A 20 -11.04 7.79 14.33
C GLU A 20 -11.39 9.10 13.62
N ARG A 21 -10.39 9.84 13.11
CA ARG A 21 -10.61 11.02 12.25
C ARG A 21 -11.35 10.65 10.97
N MET A 22 -10.98 9.53 10.34
CA MET A 22 -11.75 9.02 9.21
C MET A 22 -13.19 8.67 9.60
N ARG A 23 -13.41 8.03 10.74
CA ARG A 23 -14.78 7.74 11.20
C ARG A 23 -15.59 9.00 11.50
N ALA A 24 -14.96 10.08 11.92
CA ALA A 24 -15.60 11.37 12.14
C ALA A 24 -16.04 12.07 10.84
N GLY A 25 -15.76 11.49 9.67
CA GLY A 25 -16.16 12.00 8.34
C GLY A 25 -15.03 12.71 7.58
N GLU A 26 -13.80 12.72 8.10
CA GLU A 26 -12.65 13.28 7.39
C GLU A 26 -12.09 12.25 6.42
N HIS A 27 -12.53 12.29 5.16
CA HIS A 27 -12.11 11.34 4.11
C HIS A 27 -11.16 11.99 3.10
N SER A 28 -10.16 12.73 3.57
CA SER A 28 -9.18 13.38 2.69
C SER A 28 -8.24 12.35 2.05
N ALA A 29 -7.90 12.54 0.77
CA ALA A 29 -6.97 11.68 0.04
C ALA A 29 -5.59 11.60 0.74
N SER A 30 -5.17 12.71 1.37
CA SER A 30 -3.94 12.79 2.17
C SER A 30 -4.01 11.91 3.43
N LEU A 31 -5.13 11.90 4.16
CA LEU A 31 -5.31 11.06 5.35
C LEU A 31 -5.33 9.58 4.98
N LEU A 32 -6.00 9.21 3.88
CA LEU A 32 -5.98 7.83 3.34
C LEU A 32 -4.54 7.37 3.00
N GLY A 33 -3.76 8.24 2.36
CA GLY A 33 -2.34 8.01 2.07
C GLY A 33 -1.50 7.86 3.33
N GLN A 34 -1.68 8.74 4.30
CA GLN A 34 -1.00 8.71 5.60
C GLN A 34 -1.30 7.42 6.38
N ILE A 35 -2.56 6.97 6.43
CA ILE A 35 -2.94 5.74 7.13
C ILE A 35 -2.36 4.51 6.42
N SER A 36 -2.40 4.47 5.09
CA SER A 36 -1.77 3.40 4.30
C SER A 36 -0.25 3.31 4.54
N ALA A 37 0.43 4.45 4.57
CA ALA A 37 1.87 4.53 4.83
C ALA A 37 2.21 4.10 6.28
N SER A 38 1.43 4.55 7.26
CA SER A 38 1.64 4.21 8.68
C SER A 38 1.31 2.75 8.99
N LEU A 39 0.31 2.14 8.33
CA LEU A 39 0.07 0.69 8.38
C LEU A 39 1.27 -0.10 7.86
N SER A 40 1.82 0.33 6.72
CA SER A 40 3.00 -0.31 6.14
C SER A 40 4.24 -0.16 7.04
N ALA A 41 4.41 1.00 7.68
CA ALA A 41 5.48 1.23 8.64
C ALA A 41 5.33 0.40 9.92
N PHE A 42 4.09 0.23 10.41
CA PHE A 42 3.80 -0.60 11.58
C PHE A 42 4.06 -2.09 11.29
N GLN A 43 3.64 -2.59 10.12
CA GLN A 43 3.96 -3.96 9.68
C GLN A 43 5.47 -4.24 9.72
N ARG A 44 6.29 -3.31 9.21
CA ARG A 44 7.76 -3.42 9.25
C ARG A 44 8.28 -3.44 10.69
N THR A 45 7.72 -2.61 11.56
CA THR A 45 8.10 -2.56 12.98
C THR A 45 7.76 -3.87 13.69
N ILE A 46 6.64 -4.51 13.35
CA ILE A 46 6.25 -5.84 13.85
C ILE A 46 7.25 -6.90 13.40
N ASP A 47 7.62 -6.89 12.12
CA ASP A 47 8.56 -7.87 11.56
C ASP A 47 9.97 -7.70 12.16
N ASP A 48 10.42 -6.46 12.35
CA ASP A 48 11.67 -6.14 13.05
C ASP A 48 11.62 -6.62 14.51
N TYR A 49 10.50 -6.40 15.22
CA TYR A 49 10.31 -6.86 16.59
C TYR A 49 10.25 -8.39 16.71
N ASP A 50 9.60 -9.09 15.78
CA ASP A 50 9.58 -10.56 15.69
C ASP A 50 10.98 -11.13 15.44
N SER A 51 11.76 -10.49 14.57
CA SER A 51 13.15 -10.89 14.34
C SER A 51 14.01 -10.76 15.60
N MET A 52 13.81 -9.71 16.41
CA MET A 52 14.50 -9.55 17.69
C MET A 52 14.03 -10.55 18.73
N ALA A 53 12.72 -10.85 18.79
CA ALA A 53 12.16 -11.83 19.71
C ALA A 53 12.75 -13.23 19.46
N LYS A 54 12.92 -13.62 18.19
CA LYS A 54 13.54 -14.90 17.80
C LYS A 54 15.03 -14.99 18.17
N ARG A 55 15.74 -13.86 18.15
CA ARG A 55 17.18 -13.77 18.48
C ARG A 55 17.46 -13.68 19.99
N GLU A 56 16.43 -13.49 20.81
CA GLU A 56 16.59 -13.39 22.26
C GLU A 56 16.94 -14.75 22.88
N MET A 57 18.09 -14.83 23.55
CA MET A 57 18.63 -16.08 24.13
C MET A 57 17.96 -16.46 25.45
N ILE A 58 17.33 -15.50 26.15
CA ILE A 58 16.67 -15.71 27.44
C ILE A 58 15.22 -16.13 27.19
N LYS A 59 14.90 -17.40 27.42
CA LYS A 59 13.57 -18.00 27.16
C LYS A 59 12.40 -17.20 27.75
N ALA A 60 12.50 -16.75 29.01
CA ALA A 60 11.46 -15.94 29.65
C ALA A 60 11.26 -14.55 29.00
N LYS A 61 12.30 -13.94 28.43
CA LYS A 61 12.19 -12.67 27.69
C LYS A 61 11.69 -12.90 26.27
N GLN A 62 12.10 -14.00 25.65
CA GLN A 62 11.62 -14.44 24.34
C GLN A 62 10.11 -14.68 24.36
N GLU A 63 9.58 -15.42 25.35
CA GLU A 63 8.14 -15.66 25.48
C GLU A 63 7.35 -14.36 25.67
N LYS A 64 7.83 -13.44 26.52
CA LYS A 64 7.22 -12.11 26.66
C LYS A 64 7.26 -11.30 25.37
N ALA A 65 8.35 -11.36 24.63
CA ALA A 65 8.48 -10.67 23.35
C ALA A 65 7.55 -11.27 22.29
N GLN A 66 7.43 -12.60 22.23
CA GLN A 66 6.50 -13.29 21.34
C GLN A 66 5.03 -12.95 21.64
N MET A 67 4.63 -12.88 22.91
CA MET A 67 3.28 -12.42 23.28
C MET A 67 3.01 -11.00 22.80
N ARG A 68 4.01 -10.10 22.90
CA ARG A 68 3.89 -8.72 22.38
C ARG A 68 3.80 -8.69 20.85
N VAL A 69 4.56 -9.52 20.13
CA VAL A 69 4.43 -9.66 18.67
C VAL A 69 3.03 -10.12 18.28
N GLN A 70 2.49 -11.12 18.97
CA GLN A 70 1.14 -11.62 18.73
C GLN A 70 0.10 -10.52 18.94
N LYS A 71 0.22 -9.76 20.04
CA LYS A 71 -0.64 -8.60 20.28
C LYS A 71 -0.56 -7.60 19.14
N PHE A 72 0.63 -7.16 18.73
CA PHE A 72 0.76 -6.20 17.64
C PHE A 72 0.22 -6.72 16.30
N ARG A 73 0.32 -8.03 16.02
CA ARG A 73 -0.29 -8.64 14.83
C ARG A 73 -1.81 -8.60 14.88
N MET A 74 -2.40 -8.86 16.05
CA MET A 74 -3.84 -8.72 16.25
C MET A 74 -4.27 -7.27 16.03
N ASP A 75 -3.60 -6.32 16.69
CA ASP A 75 -3.88 -4.89 16.57
C ASP A 75 -3.75 -4.42 15.10
N TYR A 76 -2.72 -4.86 14.37
CA TYR A 76 -2.54 -4.53 12.95
C TYR A 76 -3.68 -5.04 12.08
N ASN A 77 -4.10 -6.30 12.27
CA ASN A 77 -5.18 -6.89 11.49
C ASN A 77 -6.52 -6.19 11.76
N GLU A 78 -6.77 -5.83 13.02
CA GLU A 78 -7.96 -5.07 13.41
C GLU A 78 -7.98 -3.69 12.74
N LEU A 79 -6.90 -2.90 12.90
CA LEU A 79 -6.78 -1.57 12.31
C LEU A 79 -6.89 -1.60 10.79
N LYS A 80 -6.25 -2.59 10.15
CA LYS A 80 -6.34 -2.81 8.71
C LYS A 80 -7.76 -3.15 8.27
N SER A 81 -8.46 -3.99 9.02
CA SER A 81 -9.86 -4.33 8.73
C SER A 81 -10.77 -3.11 8.85
N GLN A 82 -10.61 -2.29 9.89
CA GLN A 82 -11.37 -1.05 10.07
C GLN A 82 -11.13 -0.07 8.91
N PHE A 83 -9.87 0.13 8.53
CA PHE A 83 -9.51 0.98 7.40
C PHE A 83 -10.14 0.49 6.08
N GLN A 84 -10.07 -0.82 5.81
CA GLN A 84 -10.67 -1.40 4.61
C GLN A 84 -12.20 -1.28 4.60
N GLN A 85 -12.86 -1.51 5.74
CA GLN A 85 -14.31 -1.36 5.86
C GLN A 85 -14.76 0.07 5.55
N ILE A 86 -14.11 1.06 6.14
CA ILE A 86 -14.43 2.48 5.89
C ILE A 86 -14.18 2.81 4.43
N LYS A 87 -13.04 2.37 3.85
CA LYS A 87 -12.76 2.59 2.43
C LYS A 87 -13.84 1.99 1.52
N THR A 88 -14.27 0.76 1.79
CA THR A 88 -15.36 0.13 1.00
C THR A 88 -16.70 0.84 1.18
N GLN A 89 -16.96 1.46 2.34
CA GLN A 89 -18.17 2.27 2.55
C GLN A 89 -18.14 3.52 1.66
N LEU A 90 -17.01 4.23 1.61
CA LEU A 90 -16.83 5.40 0.75
C LEU A 90 -16.97 5.05 -0.73
N ASP A 91 -16.29 4.00 -1.18
CA ASP A 91 -16.37 3.56 -2.58
C ASP A 91 -17.81 3.20 -2.97
N ASN A 92 -18.60 2.63 -2.04
CA ASN A 92 -20.00 2.30 -2.27
C ASN A 92 -20.91 3.54 -2.29
N GLU A 93 -20.65 4.54 -1.45
CA GLU A 93 -21.37 5.82 -1.43
C GLU A 93 -21.15 6.59 -2.73
N ASP A 94 -19.89 6.68 -3.19
CA ASP A 94 -19.55 7.32 -4.46
C ASP A 94 -20.19 6.58 -5.66
N ALA A 95 -20.14 5.24 -5.65
CA ALA A 95 -20.79 4.44 -6.68
C ALA A 95 -22.32 4.58 -6.67
N ALA A 96 -22.94 4.72 -5.50
CA ALA A 96 -24.38 4.96 -5.36
C ALA A 96 -24.77 6.35 -5.85
N ALA A 97 -23.99 7.39 -5.52
CA ALA A 97 -24.21 8.75 -6.00
C ALA A 97 -24.08 8.81 -7.54
N GLN A 98 -23.04 8.22 -8.12
CA GLN A 98 -22.89 8.14 -9.58
C GLN A 98 -24.05 7.41 -10.25
N ARG A 99 -24.53 6.31 -9.66
CA ARG A 99 -25.73 5.62 -10.16
C ARG A 99 -26.97 6.52 -10.09
N ALA A 100 -27.17 7.24 -8.99
CA ALA A 100 -28.29 8.16 -8.84
C ALA A 100 -28.26 9.26 -9.92
N GLU A 101 -27.11 9.87 -10.18
CA GLU A 101 -26.91 10.86 -11.25
C GLU A 101 -27.23 10.31 -12.64
N LEU A 102 -26.91 9.04 -12.92
CA LEU A 102 -27.28 8.39 -14.18
C LEU A 102 -28.80 8.15 -14.29
N PHE A 103 -29.46 7.85 -13.17
CA PHE A 103 -30.92 7.71 -13.12
C PHE A 103 -31.65 9.06 -13.21
N THR A 104 -31.10 10.15 -12.65
CA THR A 104 -31.69 11.49 -12.82
C THR A 104 -31.50 12.00 -14.26
N SER A 105 -30.32 11.81 -14.82
CA SER A 105 -29.99 12.21 -16.20
C SER A 105 -30.85 11.49 -17.24
N SER A 106 -31.24 10.24 -16.98
CA SER A 106 -32.14 9.47 -17.85
C SER A 106 -33.63 9.85 -17.73
N THR A 107 -34.02 10.69 -16.79
CA THR A 107 -35.36 11.31 -16.77
C THR A 107 -35.42 12.66 -17.50
N ASN A 108 -34.26 13.30 -17.74
CA ASN A 108 -34.17 14.58 -18.44
C ASN A 108 -34.20 14.46 -19.98
N VAL A 109 -34.16 13.24 -20.54
CA VAL A 109 -34.35 12.98 -21.98
C VAL A 109 -35.80 13.15 -22.46
N LEU A 110 -36.72 13.56 -21.58
CA LEU A 110 -38.08 13.97 -21.94
C LEU A 110 -38.22 15.49 -22.15
N SER A 111 -37.11 16.25 -22.05
CA SER A 111 -37.12 17.66 -22.48
C SER A 111 -37.33 17.74 -24.01
N PRO A 112 -38.24 18.59 -24.51
CA PRO A 112 -38.62 18.62 -25.93
C PRO A 112 -37.45 18.90 -26.90
N SER A 113 -36.33 19.40 -26.39
CA SER A 113 -35.12 19.71 -27.17
C SER A 113 -34.30 18.46 -27.57
N ALA A 114 -34.40 17.34 -26.84
CA ALA A 114 -33.63 16.13 -27.16
C ALA A 114 -34.23 15.31 -28.33
N LEU A 115 -35.50 15.55 -28.67
CA LEU A 115 -36.18 14.92 -29.81
C LEU A 115 -35.72 15.46 -31.17
N GLU A 116 -35.08 16.64 -31.22
CA GLU A 116 -34.56 17.21 -32.47
C GLU A 116 -33.22 16.59 -32.88
N GLN A 117 -32.36 16.20 -31.92
CA GLN A 117 -31.07 15.56 -32.23
C GLN A 117 -31.22 14.14 -32.79
N ARG A 118 -32.29 13.42 -32.46
CA ARG A 118 -32.52 12.05 -32.94
C ARG A 118 -33.11 11.97 -34.36
N ARG A 119 -33.61 13.07 -34.93
CA ARG A 119 -34.09 13.11 -36.33
C ARG A 119 -32.98 13.34 -37.36
N ARG A 120 -31.73 13.53 -36.94
CA ARG A 120 -30.61 13.86 -37.85
C ARG A 120 -29.98 12.65 -38.57
N TRP A 121 -30.46 11.42 -38.33
CA TRP A 121 -29.87 10.19 -38.89
C TRP A 121 -30.90 9.25 -39.55
N GLY A 122 -31.76 9.80 -40.40
CA GLY A 122 -32.58 9.02 -41.34
C GLY A 122 -32.28 9.45 -42.79
N PRO A 123 -32.19 8.52 -43.76
CA PRO A 123 -31.90 8.89 -45.15
C PRO A 123 -33.16 9.49 -45.77
N GLY A 124 -33.22 10.81 -45.85
CA GLY A 124 -34.26 11.58 -46.55
C GLY A 124 -33.62 12.48 -47.61
N PRO A 125 -34.26 12.70 -48.77
CA PRO A 125 -33.64 13.33 -49.92
C PRO A 125 -33.35 14.83 -49.66
N SER A 126 -32.17 15.25 -50.11
CA SER A 126 -31.60 16.59 -49.98
C SER A 126 -32.34 17.67 -50.81
N PRO A 127 -32.36 18.93 -50.33
CA PRO A 127 -32.31 20.12 -51.18
C PRO A 127 -30.90 20.77 -51.13
N PRO A 128 -30.57 21.65 -52.08
CA PRO A 128 -29.19 21.81 -52.55
C PRO A 128 -28.34 22.73 -51.68
N ASP A 129 -27.03 22.51 -51.86
CA ASP A 129 -25.87 23.19 -51.30
C ASP A 129 -26.01 24.69 -51.01
N THR A 130 -25.50 25.09 -49.84
CA THR A 130 -24.55 26.23 -49.77
C THR A 130 -23.52 25.96 -48.69
N ILE A 131 -22.42 25.30 -49.08
CA ILE A 131 -21.16 25.39 -48.34
C ILE A 131 -20.67 26.83 -48.52
N SER A 132 -20.51 27.58 -47.43
CA SER A 132 -19.78 28.84 -47.44
C SER A 132 -18.77 28.82 -46.30
N GLU A 133 -17.55 28.46 -46.66
CA GLU A 133 -16.33 28.58 -45.88
C GLU A 133 -15.95 30.06 -45.75
N SER A 134 -15.83 30.59 -44.54
CA SER A 134 -14.88 31.68 -44.19
C SER A 134 -14.94 32.04 -42.69
N PRO A 135 -13.82 32.07 -41.94
CA PRO A 135 -13.80 32.46 -40.52
C PRO A 135 -13.77 33.98 -40.26
N PHE A 136 -13.75 34.82 -41.30
CA PHE A 136 -13.53 36.26 -41.19
C PHE A 136 -14.76 37.13 -41.50
N ARG A 137 -15.95 36.54 -41.67
CA ARG A 137 -17.16 37.32 -41.98
C ARG A 137 -17.80 37.89 -40.71
N GLY A 138 -17.50 39.16 -40.42
CA GLY A 138 -18.17 39.93 -39.37
C GLY A 138 -19.69 40.08 -39.62
N PRO A 139 -20.51 40.20 -38.55
CA PRO A 139 -21.96 40.11 -38.67
C PRO A 139 -22.54 41.37 -39.31
N THR A 140 -23.37 41.18 -40.34
CA THR A 140 -24.25 42.21 -40.88
C THR A 140 -25.48 42.30 -39.97
N PRO A 141 -25.93 43.49 -39.51
CA PRO A 141 -27.02 43.59 -38.56
C PRO A 141 -28.36 43.42 -39.28
N THR A 142 -29.00 42.25 -39.11
CA THR A 142 -30.41 42.05 -39.47
C THR A 142 -31.24 41.96 -38.18
N PRO A 143 -32.13 42.93 -37.92
CA PRO A 143 -32.98 42.93 -36.74
C PRO A 143 -34.21 42.06 -37.01
N ALA A 144 -34.08 40.75 -36.82
CA ALA A 144 -35.24 39.86 -36.81
C ALA A 144 -34.94 38.58 -36.01
N ALA A 145 -35.44 38.56 -34.78
CA ALA A 145 -35.90 37.39 -34.04
C ALA A 145 -35.21 36.03 -34.33
N TYR A 146 -34.08 35.77 -33.69
CA TYR A 146 -33.55 34.41 -33.54
C TYR A 146 -33.51 34.03 -32.05
N PRO A 147 -34.42 33.18 -31.54
CA PRO A 147 -34.41 32.72 -30.15
C PRO A 147 -33.24 31.76 -29.82
N ASN A 148 -32.34 31.51 -30.78
CA ASN A 148 -31.33 30.44 -30.71
C ASN A 148 -29.87 30.95 -30.65
N ALA A 149 -29.65 32.28 -30.62
CA ALA A 149 -28.31 32.87 -30.48
C ALA A 149 -27.77 32.71 -29.05
N GLY A 150 -28.62 32.86 -28.03
CA GLY A 150 -28.24 32.67 -26.62
C GLY A 150 -27.88 31.23 -26.26
N LEU A 151 -28.48 30.22 -26.93
CA LEU A 151 -28.20 28.80 -26.67
C LEU A 151 -26.78 28.37 -27.08
N ARG A 152 -26.23 28.99 -28.13
CA ARG A 152 -24.85 28.70 -28.58
C ARG A 152 -23.82 29.34 -27.67
N GLU A 153 -24.09 30.56 -27.23
CA GLU A 153 -23.22 31.29 -26.31
C GLU A 153 -23.20 30.64 -24.92
N SER A 154 -24.35 30.18 -24.41
CA SER A 154 -24.41 29.42 -23.16
C SER A 154 -23.67 28.07 -23.23
N HIS A 155 -23.78 27.35 -24.35
CA HIS A 155 -23.04 26.09 -24.55
C HIS A 155 -21.53 26.29 -24.61
N ALA A 156 -21.05 27.38 -25.22
CA ALA A 156 -19.62 27.67 -25.30
C ALA A 156 -19.01 28.02 -23.93
N LEU A 157 -19.75 28.74 -23.09
CA LEU A 157 -19.32 29.06 -21.71
C LEU A 157 -19.31 27.82 -20.82
N GLU A 158 -20.30 26.95 -20.98
CA GLU A 158 -20.40 25.69 -20.24
C GLU A 158 -19.30 24.70 -20.66
N GLU A 159 -18.99 24.60 -21.96
CA GLU A 159 -17.83 23.84 -22.46
C GLU A 159 -16.52 24.39 -21.89
N HIS A 160 -16.32 25.71 -21.90
CA HIS A 160 -15.10 26.31 -21.37
C HIS A 160 -14.94 26.03 -19.87
N THR A 161 -16.03 26.08 -19.11
CA THR A 161 -16.03 25.77 -17.68
C THR A 161 -15.76 24.28 -17.43
N PHE A 162 -16.36 23.41 -18.23
CA PHE A 162 -16.13 21.97 -18.17
C PHE A 162 -14.66 21.62 -18.48
N LEU A 163 -14.10 22.21 -19.54
CA LEU A 163 -12.70 22.02 -19.93
C LEU A 163 -11.75 22.47 -18.80
N HIS A 164 -11.99 23.65 -18.24
CA HIS A 164 -11.15 24.20 -17.18
C HIS A 164 -11.22 23.38 -15.88
N SER A 165 -12.41 22.82 -15.56
CA SER A 165 -12.59 21.92 -14.42
C SER A 165 -11.95 20.55 -14.65
N THR A 166 -11.92 20.09 -15.91
CA THR A 166 -11.31 18.83 -16.31
C THR A 166 -9.79 18.93 -16.27
N GLU A 167 -9.23 20.04 -16.76
CA GLU A 167 -7.79 20.33 -16.68
C GLU A 167 -7.30 20.29 -15.23
N ALA A 168 -7.98 20.99 -14.32
CA ALA A 168 -7.64 21.00 -12.90
C ALA A 168 -7.67 19.59 -12.27
N ARG A 169 -8.65 18.76 -12.64
CA ARG A 169 -8.75 17.37 -12.14
C ARG A 169 -7.67 16.46 -12.72
N ILE A 170 -7.32 16.63 -14.00
CA ILE A 170 -6.24 15.87 -14.63
C ILE A 170 -4.91 16.19 -13.95
N ASP A 171 -4.64 17.47 -13.66
CA ASP A 171 -3.44 17.89 -12.95
C ASP A 171 -3.37 17.28 -11.55
N GLU A 172 -4.49 17.25 -10.83
CA GLU A 172 -4.58 16.60 -9.53
C GLU A 172 -4.32 15.08 -9.61
N PHE A 173 -4.87 14.39 -10.63
CA PHE A 173 -4.57 12.98 -10.85
C PHE A 173 -3.12 12.72 -11.26
N ILE A 174 -2.50 13.62 -12.02
CA ILE A 174 -1.08 13.52 -12.38
C ILE A 174 -0.22 13.69 -11.12
N ALA A 175 -0.52 14.69 -10.27
CA ALA A 175 0.19 14.90 -9.03
C ALA A 175 0.07 13.69 -8.09
N GLN A 176 -1.15 13.16 -7.92
CA GLN A 176 -1.41 11.95 -7.15
C GLN A 176 -0.69 10.73 -7.75
N GLY A 177 -0.70 10.59 -9.09
CA GLY A 177 0.00 9.52 -9.79
C GLY A 177 1.52 9.57 -9.60
N GLN A 178 2.11 10.76 -9.62
CA GLN A 178 3.53 10.96 -9.33
C GLN A 178 3.87 10.60 -7.88
N GLU A 179 3.04 10.99 -6.92
CA GLU A 179 3.23 10.63 -5.51
C GLU A 179 3.17 9.10 -5.31
N VAL A 180 2.18 8.43 -5.89
CA VAL A 180 2.05 6.98 -5.84
C VAL A 180 3.26 6.30 -6.49
N LEU A 181 3.71 6.77 -7.65
CA LEU A 181 4.88 6.21 -8.34
C LEU A 181 6.15 6.36 -7.50
N ASN A 182 6.37 7.54 -6.90
CA ASN A 182 7.50 7.77 -5.99
C ASN A 182 7.44 6.83 -4.79
N ASN A 183 6.24 6.61 -4.21
CA ASN A 183 6.05 5.67 -3.11
C ASN A 183 6.39 4.23 -3.53
N LEU A 184 6.01 3.80 -4.74
CA LEU A 184 6.35 2.48 -5.27
C LEU A 184 7.86 2.32 -5.52
N VAL A 185 8.53 3.39 -6.00
CA VAL A 185 9.98 3.41 -6.17
C VAL A 185 10.70 3.28 -4.82
N ASP A 186 10.24 4.00 -3.80
CA ASP A 186 10.77 3.89 -2.44
C ASP A 186 10.51 2.51 -1.81
N GLN A 187 9.33 1.93 -2.04
CA GLN A 187 9.02 0.56 -1.63
C GLN A 187 9.94 -0.45 -2.31
N ARG A 188 10.25 -0.28 -3.60
CA ARG A 188 11.20 -1.13 -4.32
C ARG A 188 12.62 -1.03 -3.74
N GLN A 189 13.06 0.18 -3.40
CA GLN A 189 14.36 0.41 -2.73
C GLN A 189 14.42 -0.33 -1.39
N MET A 190 13.32 -0.30 -0.63
CA MET A 190 13.20 -0.96 0.66
C MET A 190 13.14 -2.49 0.55
N LEU A 191 12.44 -3.02 -0.45
CA LEU A 191 12.42 -4.45 -0.77
C LEU A 191 13.81 -4.96 -1.18
N LYS A 192 14.57 -4.19 -1.97
CA LYS A 192 15.98 -4.51 -2.25
C LYS A 192 16.84 -4.55 -0.98
N GLY A 193 16.63 -3.61 -0.06
CA GLY A 193 17.30 -3.62 1.24
C GLY A 193 16.96 -4.87 2.07
N THR A 194 15.70 -5.27 2.07
CA THR A 194 15.22 -6.48 2.75
C THR A 194 15.78 -7.75 2.12
N GLN A 195 15.81 -7.83 0.78
CA GLN A 195 16.42 -8.94 0.06
C GLN A 195 17.90 -9.09 0.40
N ARG A 196 18.66 -7.98 0.41
CA ARG A 196 20.08 -8.00 0.82
C ARG A 196 20.24 -8.53 2.23
N ARG A 197 19.46 -8.01 3.19
CA ARG A 197 19.47 -8.49 4.58
C ARG A 197 19.09 -9.96 4.72
N LEU A 198 18.15 -10.44 3.90
CA LEU A 198 17.75 -11.85 3.88
C LEU A 198 18.86 -12.73 3.31
N LEU A 199 19.53 -12.27 2.25
CA LEU A 199 20.68 -12.97 1.66
C LEU A 199 21.86 -13.02 2.65
N ASP A 200 22.13 -11.91 3.35
CA ASP A 200 23.14 -11.85 4.42
C ASP A 200 22.76 -12.77 5.60
N ALA A 201 21.48 -12.80 5.98
CA ALA A 201 20.97 -13.73 6.99
C ALA A 201 21.10 -15.19 6.55
N ALA A 202 20.80 -15.50 5.28
CA ALA A 202 20.97 -16.84 4.73
C ALA A 202 22.46 -17.25 4.69
N ASN A 203 23.36 -16.34 4.32
CA ASN A 203 24.81 -16.58 4.35
C ASN A 203 25.33 -16.81 5.77
N THR A 204 24.86 -16.03 6.74
CA THR A 204 25.25 -16.18 8.15
C THR A 204 24.62 -17.42 8.81
N LEU A 205 23.42 -17.83 8.41
CA LEU A 205 22.81 -19.11 8.84
C LEU A 205 23.53 -20.32 8.22
N GLY A 206 23.99 -20.20 6.97
CA GLY A 206 24.85 -21.21 6.33
C GLY A 206 26.17 -21.38 7.08
N LEU A 207 26.86 -20.27 7.36
CA LEU A 207 28.05 -20.23 8.22
C LEU A 207 27.75 -20.74 9.64
N SER A 208 26.58 -20.42 10.21
CA SER A 208 26.18 -20.90 11.53
C SER A 208 26.03 -22.41 11.58
N ARG A 209 25.56 -23.05 10.50
CA ARG A 209 25.47 -24.52 10.41
C ARG A 209 26.86 -25.16 10.39
N ASP A 210 27.81 -24.55 9.69
CA ASP A 210 29.21 -24.99 9.68
C ASP A 210 29.89 -24.78 11.05
N VAL A 211 29.62 -23.66 11.73
CA VAL A 211 30.08 -23.41 13.10
C VAL A 211 29.47 -24.42 14.08
N ILE A 212 28.17 -24.74 13.96
CA ILE A 212 27.51 -25.78 14.76
C ILE A 212 28.16 -27.15 14.54
N GLY A 213 28.45 -27.53 13.30
CA GLY A 213 29.15 -28.77 12.99
C GLY A 213 30.61 -28.78 13.46
N TRP A 214 31.27 -27.62 13.52
CA TRP A 214 32.61 -27.48 14.10
C TRP A 214 32.60 -27.64 15.63
N VAL A 215 31.61 -27.06 16.31
CA VAL A 215 31.40 -27.23 17.76
C VAL A 215 31.14 -28.68 18.11
N GLU A 216 30.29 -29.37 17.35
CA GLU A 216 29.97 -30.78 17.61
C GLU A 216 31.18 -31.69 17.40
N ARG A 217 32.02 -31.42 16.38
CA ARG A 217 33.28 -32.14 16.17
C ARG A 217 34.25 -31.95 17.32
N ARG A 218 34.37 -30.73 17.86
CA ARG A 218 35.22 -30.47 19.04
C ARG A 218 34.78 -31.29 20.26
N SER A 219 33.47 -31.39 20.50
CA SER A 219 32.93 -32.20 21.60
C SER A 219 33.21 -33.70 21.43
N ARG A 220 33.07 -34.23 20.19
CA ARG A 220 33.46 -35.62 19.91
C ARG A 220 34.96 -35.85 20.10
N GLN A 221 35.78 -34.92 19.63
CA GLN A 221 37.23 -35.01 19.77
C GLN A 221 37.65 -35.00 21.25
N ASP A 222 37.01 -34.17 22.06
CA ASP A 222 37.23 -34.11 23.51
C ASP A 222 36.89 -35.45 24.20
N LYS A 223 35.80 -36.12 23.79
CA LYS A 223 35.46 -37.46 24.27
C LYS A 223 36.54 -38.50 23.95
N TYR A 224 37.14 -38.44 22.76
CA TYR A 224 38.23 -39.34 22.39
C TYR A 224 39.51 -39.04 23.15
N ILE A 225 39.83 -37.77 23.40
CA ILE A 225 40.98 -37.37 24.23
C ILE A 225 40.80 -37.87 25.66
N PHE A 226 39.60 -37.74 26.23
CA PHE A 226 39.28 -38.27 27.55
C PHE A 226 39.44 -39.79 27.63
N LEU A 227 38.88 -40.52 26.66
CA LEU A 227 38.97 -41.99 26.63
C LEU A 227 40.42 -42.47 26.47
N GLY A 228 41.20 -41.78 25.61
CA GLY A 228 42.63 -42.06 25.44
C GLY A 228 43.43 -41.81 26.72
N GLY A 229 43.16 -40.70 27.42
CA GLY A 229 43.78 -40.40 28.71
C GLY A 229 43.46 -41.44 29.78
N ALA A 230 42.19 -41.88 29.86
CA ALA A 230 41.78 -42.94 30.77
C ALA A 230 42.53 -44.26 30.47
N ALA A 231 42.59 -44.69 29.22
CA ALA A 231 43.32 -45.91 28.83
C ALA A 231 44.82 -45.81 29.16
N PHE A 232 45.44 -44.66 28.93
CA PHE A 232 46.83 -44.41 29.27
C PHE A 232 47.08 -44.53 30.79
N THR A 233 46.18 -43.97 31.62
CA THR A 233 46.32 -44.07 33.07
C THR A 233 46.21 -45.52 33.56
N PHE A 234 45.30 -46.32 33.02
CA PHE A 234 45.21 -47.76 33.31
C PHE A 234 46.46 -48.52 32.87
N PHE A 235 47.02 -48.18 31.70
CA PHE A 235 48.26 -48.77 31.21
C PHE A 235 49.44 -48.47 32.15
N CYS A 236 49.55 -47.23 32.65
CA CYS A 236 50.56 -46.88 33.65
C CYS A 236 50.39 -47.69 34.95
N PHE A 237 49.16 -47.83 35.47
CA PHE A 237 48.90 -48.67 36.64
C PHE A 237 49.30 -50.13 36.41
N TYR A 238 48.99 -50.68 35.25
CA TYR A 238 49.38 -52.05 34.90
C TYR A 238 50.91 -52.22 34.88
N LEU A 239 51.65 -51.27 34.30
CA LEU A 239 53.12 -51.32 34.29
C LEU A 239 53.71 -51.25 35.70
N ILE A 240 53.15 -50.41 36.58
CA ILE A 240 53.59 -50.34 37.98
C ILE A 240 53.36 -51.68 38.68
N LEU A 241 52.16 -52.27 38.54
CA LEU A 241 51.85 -53.57 39.15
C LEU A 241 52.75 -54.69 38.63
N LYS A 242 53.10 -54.69 37.34
CA LYS A 242 53.98 -55.71 36.76
C LYS A 242 55.46 -55.55 37.15
N TYR A 243 55.91 -54.32 37.41
CA TYR A 243 57.32 -54.05 37.70
C TYR A 243 57.62 -54.07 39.20
N PHE A 244 56.64 -53.75 40.05
CA PHE A 244 56.78 -53.69 41.52
C PHE A 244 56.03 -54.81 42.27
N GLY A 245 55.25 -55.64 41.57
CA GLY A 245 54.62 -56.86 42.07
C GLY A 245 55.19 -58.09 41.37
#